data_AF-A0A2I7SFH7-F1
#
_entry.id   AF-A0A2I7SFH7-F1
#
_cell.length_a   1.000
_cell.length_b   1.000
_cell.length_c   1.000
_cell.angle_alpha   90.00
_cell.angle_beta   90.00
_cell.angle_gamma   90.00
#
_symmetry.space_group_name_H-M   'P 1'
#
loop_
_entity.id
_entity.type
_entity.pdbx_description
1 polymer ?
#
loop_
_entity_poly.entity_id
_entity_poly.type
_entity_poly.pdbx_seq_one_letter_code
_entity_poly.pdbx_strand_id
1 'polypeptide(L)'
;MKRIQYLYILMIFISGALASCTTDSTGDISEITTYPIITLTGDPVVLVSQGDTYTDEGAVSMVGSDVIETQTSFSNGTYNGADGVDTNTPDQYLVTYAAENSDGFTGTNSRVVWVANTGDLVNSIEGLYTADVQRAPDFAPTTNDLKYVIISKTGANTYEITHAIGGYYDMGRGYGPGYAARGAIITANDIPSNNFSVSQAVFPIWGNTVDIIDFKVDAAAKVISFQGNGNFGNGTFKVQLKQVQF
;
A
#
# COMPACT_ATOMS: atom_id res chain seq x y z
N MET A 1 13.11 -54.42 68.87
CA MET A 1 12.70 -54.63 67.46
C MET A 1 12.09 -53.37 66.82
N LYS A 2 11.17 -52.64 67.48
CA LYS A 2 10.53 -51.43 66.92
C LYS A 2 11.51 -50.33 66.44
N ARG A 3 12.63 -50.09 67.13
CA ARG A 3 13.63 -49.05 66.78
C ARG A 3 14.39 -49.33 65.47
N ILE A 4 14.60 -50.59 65.11
CA ILE A 4 15.25 -51.00 63.85
C ILE A 4 14.27 -50.89 62.68
N GLN A 5 12.98 -51.13 62.93
CA GLN A 5 11.91 -51.02 61.95
C GLN A 5 11.66 -49.56 61.49
N TYR A 6 11.81 -48.58 62.40
CA TYR A 6 11.79 -47.16 62.04
C TYR A 6 13.02 -46.71 61.22
N LEU A 7 14.18 -47.35 61.43
CA LEU A 7 15.40 -47.07 60.66
C LEU A 7 15.27 -47.55 59.20
N TYR A 8 14.64 -48.71 58.98
CA TYR A 8 14.35 -49.21 57.63
C TYR A 8 13.28 -48.37 56.92
N ILE A 9 12.24 -47.91 57.63
CA ILE A 9 11.22 -47.00 57.07
C ILE A 9 11.84 -45.64 56.69
N LEU A 10 12.75 -45.11 57.51
CA LEU A 10 13.48 -43.87 57.23
C LEU A 10 14.43 -44.01 56.03
N MET A 11 15.13 -45.14 55.89
CA MET A 11 15.99 -45.39 54.73
C MET A 11 15.20 -45.53 53.42
N ILE A 12 14.03 -46.20 53.45
CA ILE A 12 13.15 -46.34 52.27
C ILE A 12 12.57 -44.97 51.85
N PHE A 13 12.23 -44.11 52.82
CA PHE A 13 11.77 -42.74 52.55
C PHE A 13 12.87 -41.85 51.95
N ILE A 14 14.12 -41.99 52.41
CA ILE A 14 15.27 -41.23 51.88
C ILE A 14 15.63 -41.67 50.45
N SER A 15 15.52 -42.98 50.14
CA SER A 15 15.75 -43.48 48.78
C SER A 15 14.66 -43.08 47.78
N GLY A 16 13.42 -42.86 48.23
CA GLY A 16 12.31 -42.39 47.39
C GLY A 16 12.35 -40.89 47.09
N ALA A 17 13.02 -40.10 47.92
CA ALA A 17 13.08 -38.63 47.80
C ALA A 17 14.15 -38.12 46.81
N LEU A 18 15.04 -39.00 46.30
CA LEU A 18 16.13 -38.62 45.38
C LEU A 18 15.78 -38.86 43.90
N ALA A 19 14.57 -39.35 43.58
CA ALA A 19 14.16 -39.71 42.21
C ALA A 19 13.20 -38.70 41.54
N SER A 20 13.09 -37.47 42.06
CA SER A 20 12.23 -36.42 41.50
C SER A 20 13.01 -35.16 41.10
N CYS A 21 14.06 -35.35 40.30
CA CYS A 21 14.72 -34.27 39.55
C CYS A 21 15.04 -34.77 38.14
N THR A 22 14.02 -34.99 37.33
CA THR A 22 14.20 -34.90 35.88
C THR A 22 14.08 -33.42 35.54
N THR A 23 15.18 -32.79 35.18
CA THR A 23 15.10 -31.51 34.48
C THR A 23 14.32 -31.77 33.21
N ASP A 24 13.14 -31.16 33.03
CA ASP A 24 12.55 -31.04 31.71
C ASP A 24 13.60 -30.37 30.84
N SER A 25 14.24 -31.15 29.97
CA SER A 25 15.30 -30.64 29.11
C SER A 25 14.64 -29.76 28.07
N THR A 26 14.62 -28.45 28.33
CA THR A 26 14.32 -27.43 27.33
C THR A 26 15.55 -27.09 26.49
N GLY A 27 16.68 -27.76 26.70
CA GLY A 27 17.83 -27.70 25.80
C GLY A 27 17.50 -28.35 24.46
N ASP A 28 17.92 -27.71 23.36
CA ASP A 28 17.80 -28.21 21.98
C ASP A 28 16.36 -28.35 21.44
N ILE A 29 15.37 -27.72 22.07
CA ILE A 29 14.00 -27.64 21.52
C ILE A 29 13.82 -26.48 20.54
N SER A 30 14.82 -25.59 20.42
CA SER A 30 14.77 -24.40 19.55
C SER A 30 16.10 -24.23 18.83
N GLU A 31 16.02 -23.88 17.56
CA GLU A 31 17.17 -23.63 16.70
C GLU A 31 17.23 -22.15 16.30
N ILE A 32 18.44 -21.66 16.04
CA ILE A 32 18.65 -20.32 15.51
C ILE A 32 18.46 -20.38 14.00
N THR A 33 17.49 -19.64 13.49
CA THR A 33 17.30 -19.45 12.05
C THR A 33 17.67 -18.03 11.64
N THR A 34 18.28 -17.88 10.47
CA THR A 34 18.63 -16.57 9.90
C THR A 34 17.70 -16.30 8.73
N TYR A 35 16.87 -15.26 8.85
CA TYR A 35 15.92 -14.89 7.81
C TYR A 35 16.62 -14.25 6.60
N PRO A 36 16.11 -14.45 5.39
CA PRO A 36 16.58 -13.74 4.21
C PRO A 36 16.40 -12.22 4.35
N ILE A 37 17.44 -11.46 4.01
CA ILE A 37 17.41 -10.01 3.88
C ILE A 37 17.48 -9.67 2.39
N ILE A 38 16.49 -8.94 1.90
CA ILE A 38 16.40 -8.55 0.49
C ILE A 38 16.67 -7.05 0.35
N THR A 39 17.69 -6.72 -0.44
CA THR A 39 18.09 -5.35 -0.73
C THR A 39 17.76 -5.03 -2.18
N LEU A 40 16.96 -3.98 -2.41
CA LEU A 40 16.61 -3.54 -3.75
C LEU A 40 17.84 -2.97 -4.47
N THR A 41 17.96 -3.26 -5.76
CA THR A 41 18.89 -2.57 -6.64
C THR A 41 18.15 -1.39 -7.24
N GLY A 42 18.57 -0.15 -6.98
CA GLY A 42 17.87 1.04 -7.45
C GLY A 42 16.70 1.47 -6.56
N ASP A 43 15.77 2.24 -7.12
CA ASP A 43 14.79 2.98 -6.31
C ASP A 43 13.59 2.11 -5.87
N PRO A 44 13.11 2.24 -4.62
CA PRO A 44 11.95 1.52 -4.11
C PRO A 44 10.63 2.03 -4.72
N VAL A 45 10.61 3.24 -5.28
CA VAL A 45 9.47 3.83 -5.97
C VAL A 45 9.94 4.33 -7.33
N VAL A 46 9.32 3.84 -8.40
CA VAL A 46 9.64 4.24 -9.78
C VAL A 46 8.40 4.86 -10.41
N LEU A 47 8.59 6.01 -11.08
CA LEU A 47 7.56 6.68 -11.86
C LEU A 47 7.84 6.43 -13.35
N VAL A 48 6.85 5.95 -14.09
CA VAL A 48 6.96 5.56 -15.50
C VAL A 48 5.88 6.28 -16.28
N SER A 49 6.26 6.99 -17.34
CA SER A 49 5.29 7.61 -18.24
C SER A 49 4.50 6.52 -18.98
N GLN A 50 3.20 6.75 -19.20
CA GLN A 50 2.37 5.76 -19.89
C GLN A 50 2.94 5.47 -21.29
N GLY A 51 3.11 4.18 -21.60
CA GLY A 51 3.66 3.67 -22.86
C GLY A 51 5.19 3.58 -22.90
N ASP A 52 5.89 4.14 -21.91
CA ASP A 52 7.35 4.01 -21.84
C ASP A 52 7.76 2.58 -21.42
N THR A 53 9.03 2.26 -21.68
CA THR A 53 9.59 0.97 -21.28
C THR A 53 9.95 1.00 -19.80
N TYR A 54 9.46 0.01 -19.05
CA TYR A 54 9.92 -0.27 -17.69
C TYR A 54 10.83 -1.51 -17.71
N THR A 55 11.98 -1.42 -17.05
CA THR A 55 12.87 -2.56 -16.81
C THR A 55 13.15 -2.62 -15.32
N ASP A 56 12.84 -3.77 -14.71
CA ASP A 56 13.11 -3.98 -13.30
C ASP A 56 14.62 -4.12 -13.05
N GLU A 57 15.16 -3.33 -12.11
CA GLU A 57 16.57 -3.40 -11.72
C GLU A 57 16.86 -4.56 -10.76
N GLY A 58 15.81 -5.19 -10.22
CA GLY A 58 15.90 -6.37 -9.38
C GLY A 58 16.25 -6.08 -7.92
N ALA A 59 16.65 -7.13 -7.22
CA ALA A 59 17.07 -7.10 -5.84
C ALA A 59 18.09 -8.23 -5.57
N VAL A 60 18.85 -8.10 -4.48
CA VAL A 60 19.79 -9.12 -4.00
C VAL A 60 19.31 -9.65 -2.64
N SER A 61 19.21 -10.97 -2.53
CA SER A 61 18.85 -11.66 -1.29
C SER A 61 20.07 -12.27 -0.61
N MET A 62 20.19 -12.09 0.70
CA MET A 62 21.25 -12.67 1.52
C MET A 62 20.70 -13.41 2.74
N VAL A 63 21.36 -14.49 3.15
CA VAL A 63 21.18 -15.14 4.45
C VAL A 63 22.54 -15.14 5.15
N GLY A 64 22.67 -14.36 6.22
CA GLY A 64 23.98 -14.11 6.82
C GLY A 64 24.93 -13.44 5.83
N SER A 65 26.03 -14.12 5.49
CA SER A 65 27.00 -13.65 4.48
C SER A 65 26.75 -14.19 3.08
N ASP A 66 25.83 -15.12 2.92
CA ASP A 66 25.68 -15.88 1.67
C ASP A 66 24.59 -15.25 0.80
N VAL A 67 24.89 -15.12 -0.50
CA VAL A 67 23.89 -14.71 -1.50
C VAL A 67 23.05 -15.93 -1.86
N ILE A 68 21.73 -15.77 -1.84
CA ILE A 68 20.77 -16.80 -2.21
C ILE A 68 19.88 -16.34 -3.36
N GLU A 69 19.14 -17.28 -3.96
CA GLU A 69 18.25 -16.98 -5.07
C GLU A 69 17.15 -15.98 -4.66
N THR A 70 16.97 -14.97 -5.50
CA THR A 70 15.88 -13.98 -5.39
C THR A 70 14.80 -14.33 -6.41
N GLN A 71 13.60 -14.66 -5.94
CA GLN A 71 12.43 -14.84 -6.78
C GLN A 71 11.71 -13.51 -6.96
N THR A 72 11.37 -13.17 -8.19
CA THR A 72 10.62 -11.95 -8.53
C THR A 72 9.22 -12.30 -9.01
N SER A 73 8.23 -11.56 -8.53
CA SER A 73 6.83 -11.67 -8.94
C SER A 73 6.22 -10.30 -9.14
N PHE A 74 5.20 -10.21 -10.00
CA PHE A 74 4.52 -8.97 -10.34
C PHE A 74 3.04 -9.07 -9.92
N SER A 75 2.51 -8.02 -9.30
CA SER A 75 1.08 -7.92 -9.02
C SER A 75 0.31 -7.48 -10.26
N ASN A 76 -1.01 -7.70 -10.23
CA ASN A 76 -1.91 -6.89 -11.04
C ASN A 76 -1.86 -5.43 -10.58
N GLY A 77 -2.28 -4.51 -11.45
CA GLY A 77 -2.50 -3.12 -11.12
C GLY A 77 -3.50 -2.96 -9.97
N THR A 78 -3.17 -2.10 -9.00
CA THR A 78 -3.93 -1.93 -7.76
C THR A 78 -5.36 -1.43 -8.01
N TYR A 79 -5.54 -0.50 -8.95
CA TYR A 79 -6.79 0.23 -9.13
C TYR A 79 -7.56 -0.18 -10.39
N ASN A 80 -6.86 -0.45 -11.50
CA ASN A 80 -7.38 -0.78 -12.82
C ASN A 80 -7.15 -2.25 -13.22
N GLY A 81 -6.22 -2.96 -12.55
CA GLY A 81 -6.19 -4.43 -12.57
C GLY A 81 -5.54 -5.09 -13.78
N ALA A 82 -4.76 -4.35 -14.57
CA ALA A 82 -3.95 -4.96 -15.64
C ALA A 82 -2.92 -5.94 -15.05
N ASP A 83 -2.62 -7.03 -15.75
CA ASP A 83 -1.68 -8.06 -15.29
C ASP A 83 -0.22 -7.65 -15.53
N GLY A 84 0.64 -7.95 -14.56
CA GLY A 84 2.02 -7.49 -14.52
C GLY A 84 2.16 -5.97 -14.54
N VAL A 85 3.40 -5.47 -14.62
CA VAL A 85 3.65 -4.01 -14.76
C VAL A 85 3.35 -3.58 -16.20
N ASP A 86 2.06 -3.40 -16.52
CA ASP A 86 1.61 -2.89 -17.83
C ASP A 86 1.77 -1.38 -17.92
N THR A 87 2.78 -0.92 -18.64
CA THR A 87 3.05 0.51 -18.79
C THR A 87 2.02 1.23 -19.67
N ASN A 88 1.10 0.53 -20.34
CA ASN A 88 0.04 1.17 -21.11
C ASN A 88 -1.19 1.52 -20.27
N THR A 89 -1.31 0.97 -19.07
CA THR A 89 -2.45 1.20 -18.17
C THR A 89 -1.99 2.03 -16.98
N PRO A 90 -2.44 3.29 -16.84
CA PRO A 90 -2.11 4.08 -15.67
C PRO A 90 -2.61 3.41 -14.39
N ASP A 91 -1.70 3.03 -13.51
CA ASP A 91 -1.99 2.33 -12.25
C ASP A 91 -0.78 2.36 -11.31
N GLN A 92 -0.96 1.80 -10.12
CA GLN A 92 0.12 1.37 -9.24
C GLN A 92 0.34 -0.14 -9.41
N TYR A 93 1.59 -0.54 -9.56
CA TYR A 93 2.01 -1.94 -9.63
C TYR A 93 3.03 -2.24 -8.53
N LEU A 94 3.04 -3.50 -8.08
CA LEU A 94 4.00 -3.98 -7.08
C LEU A 94 4.89 -5.06 -7.69
N VAL A 95 6.20 -4.87 -7.62
CA VAL A 95 7.20 -5.91 -7.87
C VAL A 95 7.62 -6.46 -6.52
N THR A 96 7.42 -7.75 -6.30
CA THR A 96 7.76 -8.41 -5.03
C THR A 96 8.94 -9.34 -5.22
N TYR A 97 9.95 -9.17 -4.38
CA TYR A 97 11.12 -10.00 -4.30
C TYR A 97 11.03 -10.85 -3.04
N ALA A 98 11.20 -12.15 -3.21
CA ALA A 98 11.16 -13.12 -2.13
C ALA A 98 12.39 -14.02 -2.18
N ALA A 99 12.83 -14.46 -1.02
CA ALA A 99 13.81 -15.53 -0.90
C ALA A 99 13.48 -16.37 0.33
N GLU A 100 13.85 -17.65 0.29
CA GLU A 100 13.59 -18.62 1.36
C GLU A 100 14.93 -19.17 1.86
N ASN A 101 15.10 -19.27 3.18
CA ASN A 101 16.28 -19.89 3.77
C ASN A 101 16.16 -21.43 3.79
N SER A 102 17.20 -22.13 4.24
CA SER A 102 17.22 -23.60 4.33
C SER A 102 16.14 -24.21 5.22
N ASP A 103 15.59 -23.40 6.13
CA ASP A 103 14.63 -23.84 7.15
C ASP A 103 13.19 -23.55 6.73
N GLY A 104 12.98 -23.01 5.52
CA GLY A 104 11.66 -22.70 4.96
C GLY A 104 11.09 -21.34 5.36
N PHE A 105 11.88 -20.43 5.94
CA PHE A 105 11.43 -19.08 6.27
C PHE A 105 11.68 -18.11 5.12
N THR A 106 10.62 -17.41 4.71
CA THR A 106 10.66 -16.44 3.61
C THR A 106 10.91 -15.02 4.12
N GLY A 107 11.84 -14.31 3.49
CA GLY A 107 11.95 -12.85 3.54
C GLY A 107 11.32 -12.22 2.30
N THR A 108 10.75 -11.02 2.43
CA THR A 108 10.20 -10.27 1.29
C THR A 108 10.60 -8.80 1.31
N ASN A 109 10.72 -8.20 0.13
CA ASN A 109 10.82 -6.76 -0.07
C ASN A 109 10.15 -6.42 -1.41
N SER A 110 9.78 -5.15 -1.64
CA SER A 110 9.00 -4.79 -2.83
C SER A 110 9.36 -3.41 -3.37
N ARG A 111 9.21 -3.26 -4.69
CA ARG A 111 9.27 -1.99 -5.41
C ARG A 111 7.88 -1.60 -5.87
N VAL A 112 7.52 -0.34 -5.67
CA VAL A 112 6.27 0.23 -6.17
C VAL A 112 6.55 0.95 -7.50
N VAL A 113 5.77 0.63 -8.53
CA VAL A 113 5.87 1.28 -9.83
C VAL A 113 4.56 2.03 -10.10
N TRP A 114 4.65 3.32 -10.37
CA TRP A 114 3.51 4.14 -10.76
C TRP A 114 3.59 4.44 -12.24
N VAL A 115 2.56 4.04 -12.97
CA VAL A 115 2.40 4.35 -14.39
C VAL A 115 1.35 5.45 -14.52
N ALA A 116 1.69 6.56 -15.14
CA ALA A 116 0.75 7.65 -15.40
C ALA A 116 1.26 8.58 -16.51
N ASN A 117 0.38 9.43 -17.02
CA ASN A 117 0.75 10.58 -17.86
C ASN A 117 0.92 11.83 -17.01
N THR A 118 1.50 12.88 -17.61
CA THR A 118 1.58 14.23 -17.03
C THR A 118 1.00 15.24 -18.03
N GLY A 119 -0.26 15.63 -17.82
CA GLY A 119 -0.95 16.65 -18.62
C GLY A 119 -0.50 18.07 -18.30
N ASP A 120 -0.84 19.03 -19.16
CA ASP A 120 -0.48 20.44 -18.97
C ASP A 120 -1.43 21.21 -18.05
N LEU A 121 -2.57 20.60 -17.67
CA LEU A 121 -3.71 21.19 -16.96
C LEU A 121 -4.44 22.30 -17.74
N VAL A 122 -4.17 22.43 -19.03
CA VAL A 122 -4.82 23.38 -19.94
C VAL A 122 -5.63 22.64 -21.00
N ASN A 123 -5.04 21.60 -21.59
CA ASN A 123 -5.64 20.74 -22.61
C ASN A 123 -5.91 19.33 -22.09
N SER A 124 -5.14 18.86 -21.09
CA SER A 124 -5.38 17.57 -20.42
C SER A 124 -5.14 17.67 -18.92
N ILE A 125 -6.03 17.02 -18.15
CA ILE A 125 -5.90 16.85 -16.70
C ILE A 125 -5.33 15.49 -16.29
N GLU A 126 -4.85 14.69 -17.24
CA GLU A 126 -4.11 13.47 -16.93
C GLU A 126 -2.94 13.76 -15.99
N GLY A 127 -2.69 12.88 -15.05
CA GLY A 127 -1.65 13.15 -14.08
C GLY A 127 -1.53 12.10 -12.99
N LEU A 128 -0.32 12.00 -12.48
CA LEU A 128 -0.06 11.57 -11.11
C LEU A 128 -0.08 12.80 -10.21
N TYR A 129 -0.78 12.72 -9.07
CA TYR A 129 -0.93 13.84 -8.15
C TYR A 129 -0.67 13.41 -6.72
N THR A 130 0.08 14.19 -5.94
CA THR A 130 0.05 14.05 -4.47
C THR A 130 -1.24 14.66 -3.91
N ALA A 131 -1.82 14.06 -2.88
CA ALA A 131 -3.07 14.53 -2.31
C ALA A 131 -2.93 15.05 -0.87
N ASP A 132 -3.45 16.26 -0.64
CA ASP A 132 -3.75 16.78 0.70
C ASP A 132 -5.25 16.71 0.93
N VAL A 133 -5.66 16.07 2.04
CA VAL A 133 -7.07 15.86 2.35
C VAL A 133 -7.39 16.24 3.77
N GLN A 134 -8.55 16.87 3.93
CA GLN A 134 -9.12 17.17 5.21
C GLN A 134 -10.60 16.85 5.26
N ARG A 135 -11.01 16.15 6.33
CA ARG A 135 -12.40 15.87 6.64
C ARG A 135 -12.98 17.02 7.48
N ALA A 136 -14.19 17.49 7.13
CA ALA A 136 -14.93 18.55 7.84
C ALA A 136 -15.09 18.26 9.36
N PRO A 137 -15.29 19.25 10.26
CA PRO A 137 -15.84 20.60 10.00
C PRO A 137 -14.81 21.71 9.72
N ASP A 138 -13.63 21.68 10.32
CA ASP A 138 -12.63 22.73 10.16
C ASP A 138 -11.72 22.43 8.98
N PHE A 139 -11.54 23.40 8.07
CA PHE A 139 -10.56 23.32 6.99
C PHE A 139 -9.34 24.17 7.34
N ALA A 140 -8.26 23.51 7.74
CA ALA A 140 -6.89 23.97 7.65
C ALA A 140 -6.15 22.90 6.83
N PRO A 141 -5.85 23.12 5.54
CA PRO A 141 -5.18 22.13 4.72
C PRO A 141 -3.86 21.80 5.41
N THR A 142 -3.83 20.69 6.13
CA THR A 142 -2.58 20.16 6.65
C THR A 142 -1.98 19.41 5.49
N THR A 143 -0.77 19.80 5.12
CA THR A 143 0.06 19.02 4.21
C THR A 143 0.18 17.63 4.79
N ASN A 144 -0.57 16.70 4.21
CA ASN A 144 -0.64 15.31 4.65
C ASN A 144 -0.05 14.38 3.58
N ASP A 145 0.28 14.88 2.37
CA ASP A 145 0.90 14.17 1.24
C ASP A 145 0.56 12.67 1.27
N LEU A 146 -0.72 12.37 1.04
CA LEU A 146 -1.29 11.03 1.12
C LEU A 146 -0.85 10.15 -0.07
N LYS A 147 0.36 10.36 -0.61
CA LYS A 147 0.86 9.73 -1.83
C LYS A 147 -0.05 10.02 -3.02
N TYR A 148 -0.14 9.08 -3.97
CA TYR A 148 -0.56 9.42 -5.30
C TYR A 148 -2.02 9.08 -5.61
N VAL A 149 -2.68 10.04 -6.25
CA VAL A 149 -3.96 9.90 -6.94
C VAL A 149 -3.68 9.98 -8.44
N ILE A 150 -4.30 9.10 -9.22
CA ILE A 150 -4.17 9.09 -10.67
C ILE A 150 -5.45 9.70 -11.25
N ILE A 151 -5.28 10.59 -12.22
CA ILE A 151 -6.33 10.95 -13.17
C ILE A 151 -5.89 10.42 -14.53
N SER A 152 -6.63 9.46 -15.08
CA SER A 152 -6.34 8.82 -16.36
C SER A 152 -7.40 9.20 -17.40
N LYS A 153 -7.02 9.29 -18.67
CA LYS A 153 -7.95 9.59 -19.76
C LYS A 153 -8.73 8.35 -20.18
N THR A 154 -10.04 8.50 -20.29
CA THR A 154 -10.96 7.41 -20.71
C THR A 154 -11.63 7.67 -22.06
N GLY A 155 -11.53 8.90 -22.57
CA GLY A 155 -12.11 9.32 -23.84
C GLY A 155 -11.56 10.66 -24.30
N ALA A 156 -12.19 11.30 -25.29
CA ALA A 156 -11.67 12.54 -25.87
C ALA A 156 -11.53 13.67 -24.83
N ASN A 157 -12.58 13.86 -24.01
CA ASN A 157 -12.65 14.88 -22.95
C ASN A 157 -13.10 14.30 -21.60
N THR A 158 -13.01 12.98 -21.43
CA THR A 158 -13.39 12.28 -20.20
C THR A 158 -12.18 11.65 -19.52
N TYR A 159 -12.18 11.69 -18.19
CA TYR A 159 -11.11 11.22 -17.34
C TYR A 159 -11.69 10.44 -16.16
N GLU A 160 -10.97 9.47 -15.63
CA GLU A 160 -11.31 8.77 -14.39
C GLU A 160 -10.34 9.17 -13.28
N ILE A 161 -10.85 9.34 -12.07
CA ILE A 161 -10.06 9.60 -10.86
C ILE A 161 -10.09 8.38 -9.93
N THR A 162 -8.91 7.95 -9.46
CA THR A 162 -8.82 6.76 -8.57
C THR A 162 -9.34 7.02 -7.15
N HIS A 163 -9.34 8.28 -6.70
CA HIS A 163 -9.68 8.65 -5.32
C HIS A 163 -10.53 9.93 -5.23
N ALA A 164 -11.86 9.77 -5.28
CA ALA A 164 -12.83 10.85 -5.14
C ALA A 164 -12.84 11.56 -3.77
N ILE A 165 -12.06 11.08 -2.81
CA ILE A 165 -11.79 11.75 -1.52
C ILE A 165 -10.29 11.87 -1.22
N GLY A 166 -9.44 11.85 -2.26
CA GLY A 166 -8.00 12.07 -2.17
C GLY A 166 -7.22 11.03 -1.34
N GLY A 167 -7.73 9.80 -1.23
CA GLY A 167 -6.99 8.70 -0.59
C GLY A 167 -7.09 8.66 0.93
N TYR A 168 -8.02 9.41 1.54
CA TYR A 168 -8.13 9.50 3.00
C TYR A 168 -8.24 8.14 3.71
N TYR A 169 -9.04 7.20 3.19
CA TYR A 169 -9.19 5.88 3.81
C TYR A 169 -8.17 4.87 3.33
N ASP A 170 -7.98 4.74 2.02
CA ASP A 170 -6.98 3.85 1.42
C ASP A 170 -5.59 4.07 2.04
N MET A 171 -5.05 5.28 1.85
CA MET A 171 -3.68 5.62 2.23
C MET A 171 -3.62 6.31 3.59
N GLY A 172 -4.47 7.31 3.84
CA GLY A 172 -4.42 8.11 5.08
C GLY A 172 -4.78 7.34 6.35
N ARG A 173 -5.65 6.32 6.24
CA ARG A 173 -5.98 5.40 7.34
C ARG A 173 -5.39 4.01 7.17
N GLY A 174 -4.75 3.74 6.04
CA GLY A 174 -4.16 2.44 5.73
C GLY A 174 -5.20 1.32 5.61
N TYR A 175 -6.43 1.63 5.19
CA TYR A 175 -7.45 0.59 5.00
C TYR A 175 -7.24 -0.18 3.70
N GLY A 176 -6.43 0.35 2.79
CA GLY A 176 -6.08 -0.29 1.53
C GLY A 176 -7.05 0.04 0.37
N PRO A 177 -6.73 -0.45 -0.84
CA PRO A 177 -7.30 0.05 -2.10
C PRO A 177 -8.80 -0.24 -2.26
N GLY A 178 -9.34 -1.22 -1.54
CA GLY A 178 -10.79 -1.46 -1.48
C GLY A 178 -11.59 -0.31 -0.85
N TYR A 179 -10.92 0.65 -0.21
CA TYR A 179 -11.47 1.85 0.39
C TYR A 179 -11.08 3.13 -0.38
N ALA A 180 -10.62 3.00 -1.62
CA ALA A 180 -10.53 4.11 -2.58
C ALA A 180 -11.89 4.31 -3.27
N ALA A 181 -12.53 5.46 -3.09
CA ALA A 181 -13.73 5.80 -3.84
C ALA A 181 -13.36 6.06 -5.31
N ARG A 182 -13.70 5.14 -6.19
CA ARG A 182 -13.27 5.11 -7.61
C ARG A 182 -14.45 5.07 -8.58
N GLY A 183 -14.17 5.13 -9.89
CA GLY A 183 -15.17 5.05 -10.94
C GLY A 183 -15.87 6.38 -11.29
N ALA A 184 -15.47 7.50 -10.67
CA ALA A 184 -15.98 8.82 -11.07
C ALA A 184 -15.36 9.23 -12.40
N ILE A 185 -16.21 9.54 -13.38
CA ILE A 185 -15.85 10.09 -14.68
C ILE A 185 -15.98 11.61 -14.63
N ILE A 186 -14.87 12.30 -14.80
CA ILE A 186 -14.78 13.74 -14.97
C ILE A 186 -14.90 14.04 -16.46
N THR A 187 -15.95 14.75 -16.85
CA THR A 187 -16.12 15.33 -18.19
C THR A 187 -15.61 16.76 -18.17
N ALA A 188 -14.54 17.02 -18.91
CA ALA A 188 -14.00 18.36 -19.11
C ALA A 188 -14.73 19.03 -20.27
N ASN A 189 -15.71 19.88 -19.95
CA ASN A 189 -16.45 20.64 -20.96
C ASN A 189 -15.59 21.77 -21.51
N ASP A 190 -14.86 22.46 -20.62
CA ASP A 190 -13.87 23.49 -20.95
C ASP A 190 -12.90 23.67 -19.76
N ILE A 191 -11.66 23.19 -19.90
CA ILE A 191 -10.64 23.23 -18.83
C ILE A 191 -10.24 24.68 -18.50
N PRO A 192 -9.86 25.54 -19.46
CA PRO A 192 -9.55 26.95 -19.20
C PRO A 192 -10.63 27.70 -18.41
N SER A 193 -11.92 27.44 -18.69
CA SER A 193 -13.03 28.09 -17.98
C SER A 193 -13.44 27.37 -16.70
N ASN A 194 -12.72 26.32 -16.27
CA ASN A 194 -13.07 25.50 -15.11
C ASN A 194 -14.48 24.86 -15.19
N ASN A 195 -14.92 24.50 -16.39
CA ASN A 195 -16.23 23.89 -16.61
C ASN A 195 -16.11 22.36 -16.68
N PHE A 196 -16.51 21.70 -15.59
CA PHE A 196 -16.49 20.25 -15.45
C PHE A 196 -17.84 19.70 -15.01
N SER A 197 -18.11 18.46 -15.37
CA SER A 197 -19.21 17.66 -14.83
C SER A 197 -18.66 16.31 -14.39
N VAL A 198 -19.00 15.86 -13.18
CA VAL A 198 -18.38 14.68 -12.59
C VAL A 198 -19.46 13.67 -12.20
N SER A 199 -19.31 12.42 -12.65
CA SER A 199 -20.17 11.34 -12.20
C SER A 199 -19.80 10.89 -10.78
N GLN A 200 -20.71 10.14 -10.17
CA GLN A 200 -20.51 9.63 -8.82
C GLN A 200 -19.41 8.55 -8.77
N ALA A 201 -18.58 8.57 -7.72
CA ALA A 201 -17.67 7.49 -7.37
C ALA A 201 -18.31 6.55 -6.34
N VAL A 202 -17.74 5.35 -6.21
CA VAL A 202 -18.21 4.34 -5.26
C VAL A 202 -17.02 3.70 -4.53
N PHE A 203 -17.18 3.45 -3.24
CA PHE A 203 -16.24 2.62 -2.49
C PHE A 203 -16.47 1.14 -2.82
N PRO A 204 -15.45 0.40 -3.30
CA PRO A 204 -15.61 -1.01 -3.66
C PRO A 204 -16.15 -1.90 -2.52
N ILE A 205 -15.63 -1.71 -1.31
CA ILE A 205 -16.01 -2.54 -0.15
C ILE A 205 -17.30 -2.05 0.51
N TRP A 206 -17.44 -0.74 0.73
CA TRP A 206 -18.60 -0.20 1.45
C TRP A 206 -19.85 -0.02 0.58
N GLY A 207 -19.69 0.14 -0.73
CA GLY A 207 -20.78 0.49 -1.65
C GLY A 207 -21.34 1.90 -1.46
N ASN A 208 -20.90 2.62 -0.42
CA ASN A 208 -21.17 4.05 -0.24
C ASN A 208 -20.70 4.83 -1.46
N THR A 209 -21.43 5.88 -1.78
CA THR A 209 -21.16 6.71 -2.94
C THR A 209 -20.58 8.05 -2.55
N VAL A 210 -19.82 8.66 -3.45
CA VAL A 210 -19.17 9.95 -3.26
C VAL A 210 -19.45 10.84 -4.47
N ASP A 211 -20.04 12.00 -4.21
CA ASP A 211 -20.15 13.06 -5.21
C ASP A 211 -18.92 13.97 -5.15
N ILE A 212 -18.32 14.28 -6.30
CA ILE A 212 -17.27 15.28 -6.42
C ILE A 212 -17.92 16.60 -6.85
N ILE A 213 -17.78 17.63 -6.02
CA ILE A 213 -18.31 18.97 -6.28
C ILE A 213 -17.18 20.01 -6.23
N ASP A 214 -17.46 21.19 -6.79
CA ASP A 214 -16.53 22.32 -6.83
C ASP A 214 -15.15 21.96 -7.41
N PHE A 215 -15.12 21.10 -8.44
CA PHE A 215 -13.89 20.68 -9.10
C PHE A 215 -13.26 21.84 -9.86
N LYS A 216 -12.04 22.21 -9.48
CA LYS A 216 -11.30 23.34 -10.03
C LYS A 216 -9.86 22.94 -10.36
N VAL A 217 -9.36 23.45 -11.47
CA VAL A 217 -8.01 23.31 -11.99
C VAL A 217 -7.34 24.68 -12.00
N ASP A 218 -6.17 24.76 -11.38
CA ASP A 218 -5.22 25.87 -11.49
C ASP A 218 -3.96 25.35 -12.18
N ALA A 219 -3.89 25.59 -13.49
CA ALA A 219 -2.78 25.14 -14.32
C ALA A 219 -1.45 25.83 -13.97
N ALA A 220 -1.49 27.07 -13.47
CA ALA A 220 -0.29 27.81 -13.10
C ALA A 220 0.30 27.29 -11.78
N ALA A 221 -0.56 26.99 -10.81
CA ALA A 221 -0.16 26.39 -9.53
C ALA A 221 0.10 24.88 -9.63
N LYS A 222 -0.27 24.25 -10.75
CA LYS A 222 -0.25 22.78 -10.94
C LYS A 222 -1.09 22.05 -9.89
N VAL A 223 -2.27 22.60 -9.63
CA VAL A 223 -3.17 22.14 -8.57
C VAL A 223 -4.57 21.86 -9.11
N ILE A 224 -5.19 20.80 -8.58
CA ILE A 224 -6.62 20.54 -8.72
C ILE A 224 -7.23 20.55 -7.32
N SER A 225 -8.36 21.21 -7.12
CA SER A 225 -9.07 21.20 -5.83
C SER A 225 -10.53 20.81 -6.03
N PHE A 226 -11.08 20.05 -5.09
CA PHE A 226 -12.50 19.69 -5.10
C PHE A 226 -12.97 19.29 -3.70
N GLN A 227 -14.28 19.10 -3.55
CA GLN A 227 -14.88 18.53 -2.36
C GLN A 227 -15.54 17.19 -2.70
N GLY A 228 -15.12 16.12 -2.02
CA GLY A 228 -15.78 14.82 -2.06
C GLY A 228 -16.82 14.72 -0.95
N ASN A 229 -18.08 14.45 -1.30
CA ASN A 229 -19.19 14.26 -0.37
C ASN A 229 -19.68 12.82 -0.41
N GLY A 230 -19.26 12.04 0.58
CA GLY A 230 -19.78 10.70 0.83
C GLY A 230 -21.20 10.72 1.37
N ASN A 231 -22.03 9.76 0.96
CA ASN A 231 -23.41 9.60 1.42
C ASN A 231 -23.55 9.02 2.86
N PHE A 232 -22.68 9.45 3.77
CA PHE A 232 -22.63 9.00 5.17
C PHE A 232 -22.31 10.16 6.12
N GLY A 233 -22.55 9.94 7.42
CA GLY A 233 -22.33 10.96 8.45
C GLY A 233 -20.90 11.50 8.45
N ASN A 234 -20.76 12.83 8.46
CA ASN A 234 -19.48 13.54 8.35
C ASN A 234 -18.68 13.13 7.09
N GLY A 235 -19.36 12.84 5.98
CA GLY A 235 -18.75 12.36 4.74
C GLY A 235 -18.10 13.42 3.84
N THR A 236 -17.86 14.63 4.35
CA THR A 236 -17.31 15.74 3.54
C THR A 236 -15.79 15.83 3.67
N PHE A 237 -15.11 15.79 2.53
CA PHE A 237 -13.66 15.85 2.39
C PHE A 237 -13.28 16.95 1.41
N LYS A 238 -12.43 17.88 1.83
CA LYS A 238 -11.79 18.85 0.95
C LYS A 238 -10.47 18.28 0.50
N VAL A 239 -10.25 18.27 -0.81
CA VAL A 239 -9.10 17.64 -1.46
C VAL A 239 -8.37 18.68 -2.27
N GLN A 240 -7.06 18.71 -2.12
CA GLN A 240 -6.15 19.42 -3.00
C GLN A 240 -5.14 18.42 -3.56
N LEU A 241 -5.10 18.32 -4.87
CA LEU A 241 -4.15 17.52 -5.64
C LEU A 241 -3.08 18.45 -6.17
N LYS A 242 -1.81 18.07 -6.03
CA LYS A 242 -0.68 18.76 -6.64
C LYS A 242 -0.01 17.84 -7.64
N GLN A 243 0.15 18.30 -8.88
CA GLN A 243 0.68 17.47 -9.96
C GLN A 243 2.14 17.09 -9.70
N VAL A 244 2.47 15.83 -9.89
CA VAL A 244 3.83 15.30 -9.86
C VAL A 244 4.43 15.52 -11.25
N GLN A 245 5.71 15.87 -11.32
CA GLN A 245 6.43 15.99 -12.58
C GLN A 245 7.52 14.91 -12.61
N PHE A 246 7.56 14.17 -13.71
CA PHE A 246 8.52 13.10 -13.99
C PHE A 246 8.60 12.89 -15.50
#